data_AF-A0A699WGH0-F1
#
_entry.id   AF-A0A699WGH0-F1
#
_cell.length_a   1.000
_cell.length_b   1.000
_cell.length_c   1.000
_cell.angle_alpha   90.00
_cell.angle_beta   90.00
_cell.angle_gamma   90.00
#
_symmetry.space_group_name_H-M   'P 1'
#
loop_
_entity.id
_entity.type
_entity.pdbx_description
1 polymer ?
#
loop_
_entity_poly.entity_id
_entity_poly.type
_entity_poly.pdbx_seq_one_letter_code
_entity_poly.pdbx_strand_id
1 'polypeptide(L)'
;VDVSLVESVFNLMESLVPEYDMLGHVRERSGGALPGIAPSNTYPTADGAYVVIAGNSDPIFKRLMQTIGRPDLGEAPEFAQNDGRAAQSEMLDAAISAWSSSLPINDVLQALEQAEVPAGRIYNVADIVADPHYQA
;
A
#
# COMPACT_ATOMS: atom_id res chain seq x y z
N VAL A 1 12.08 34.88 -12.12
CA VAL A 1 12.07 33.69 -11.25
C VAL A 1 12.97 32.67 -11.92
N ASP A 2 14.02 32.23 -11.23
CA ASP A 2 14.91 31.17 -11.70
C ASP A 2 14.48 29.86 -11.04
N VAL A 3 14.51 28.75 -11.77
CA VAL A 3 14.03 27.44 -11.29
C VAL A 3 15.03 26.37 -11.72
N SER A 4 15.56 25.63 -10.75
CA SER A 4 16.47 24.50 -10.97
C SER A 4 15.70 23.18 -10.98
N LEU A 5 15.94 22.34 -11.99
CA LEU A 5 15.43 20.96 -12.02
C LEU A 5 15.95 20.15 -10.83
N VAL A 6 17.19 20.41 -10.39
CA VAL A 6 17.82 19.69 -9.28
C VAL A 6 17.14 20.05 -7.96
N GLU A 7 16.96 21.33 -7.68
CA GLU A 7 16.35 21.79 -6.43
C GLU A 7 14.86 21.41 -6.36
N SER A 8 14.17 21.43 -7.50
CA SER A 8 12.76 21.03 -7.58
C SER A 8 12.57 19.55 -7.22
N VAL A 9 13.41 18.66 -7.77
CA VAL A 9 13.34 17.23 -7.44
C VAL A 9 13.83 16.98 -6.01
N PHE A 10 14.87 17.67 -5.55
CA PHE A 10 15.37 17.56 -4.19
C PHE A 10 14.31 17.93 -3.15
N ASN A 11 13.47 18.94 -3.42
CA ASN A 11 12.36 19.31 -2.55
C ASN A 11 11.32 18.17 -2.39
N LEU A 12 11.06 17.41 -3.46
CA LEU A 12 10.13 16.28 -3.46
C LEU A 12 10.68 15.01 -2.79
N MET A 13 11.97 14.97 -2.42
CA MET A 13 12.58 13.83 -1.74
C MET A 13 12.21 13.73 -0.25
N GLU A 14 11.52 14.75 0.29
CA GLU A 14 10.90 14.84 1.62
C GLU A 14 11.68 14.16 2.76
N SER A 15 11.44 12.87 3.02
CA SER A 15 11.98 12.14 4.16
C SER A 15 13.39 11.59 3.98
N LEU A 16 13.92 11.53 2.75
CA LEU A 16 15.22 10.89 2.46
C LEU A 16 16.39 11.56 3.20
N VAL A 17 16.43 12.89 3.21
CA VAL A 17 17.55 13.64 3.82
C VAL A 17 17.48 13.60 5.35
N PRO A 18 16.33 13.87 6.00
CA PRO A 18 16.20 13.72 7.45
C PRO A 18 16.47 12.29 7.94
N GLU A 19 16.03 11.27 7.21
CA GLU A 19 16.27 9.86 7.56
C GLU A 19 17.77 9.52 7.58
N TYR A 20 18.53 9.95 6.58
CA TYR A 20 19.98 9.77 6.55
C TYR A 20 20.70 10.60 7.61
N ASP A 21 20.34 11.88 7.78
CA ASP A 21 20.98 12.78 8.75
C ASP A 21 20.79 12.30 10.20
N MET A 22 19.60 11.80 10.53
CA MET A 22 19.28 11.35 11.89
C MET A 22 19.71 9.92 12.19
N LEU A 23 19.61 8.99 11.24
CA LEU A 23 19.79 7.55 11.48
C LEU A 23 20.97 6.93 10.72
N GLY A 24 21.62 7.67 9.82
CA GLY A 24 22.64 7.15 8.91
C GLY A 24 22.10 6.11 7.91
N HIS A 25 20.77 5.98 7.79
CA HIS A 25 20.15 4.98 6.95
C HIS A 25 20.18 5.41 5.48
N VAL A 26 20.75 4.56 4.62
CA VAL A 26 20.74 4.77 3.17
C VAL A 26 19.56 4.00 2.59
N ARG A 27 18.51 4.73 2.21
CA ARG A 27 17.29 4.12 1.66
C ARG A 27 17.55 3.55 0.27
N GLU A 28 17.13 2.31 0.07
CA GLU A 28 17.24 1.58 -1.20
C GLU A 28 15.88 1.44 -1.88
N ARG A 29 15.89 0.97 -3.13
CA ARG A 29 14.66 0.70 -3.89
C ARG A 29 13.84 -0.41 -3.23
N SER A 30 12.56 -0.15 -2.95
CA SER A 30 11.64 -1.08 -2.29
C SER A 30 10.45 -1.52 -3.16
N GLY A 31 10.36 -1.07 -4.41
CA GLY A 31 9.19 -1.30 -5.25
C GLY A 31 7.95 -0.56 -4.71
N GLY A 32 6.77 -1.20 -4.78
CA GLY A 32 5.52 -0.65 -4.26
C GLY A 32 5.39 -0.71 -2.73
N ALA A 33 6.25 -1.48 -2.05
CA ALA A 33 6.22 -1.63 -0.61
C ALA A 33 6.83 -0.42 0.11
N LEU A 34 6.27 -0.09 1.27
CA LEU A 34 6.88 0.82 2.23
C LEU A 34 7.68 0.02 3.28
N PRO A 35 9.03 0.08 3.27
CA PRO A 35 9.84 -0.66 4.24
C PRO A 35 9.46 -0.31 5.68
N GLY A 36 9.28 -1.35 6.50
CA GLY A 36 8.91 -1.19 7.91
C GLY A 36 7.44 -0.79 8.14
N ILE A 37 6.60 -0.70 7.12
CA ILE A 37 5.19 -0.31 7.24
C ILE A 37 4.34 -1.39 6.56
N ALA A 38 3.78 -2.31 7.34
CA ALA A 38 3.15 -3.52 6.79
C ALA A 38 1.74 -3.79 7.35
N PRO A 39 0.79 -4.18 6.48
CA PRO A 39 0.84 -4.17 5.01
C PRO A 39 0.64 -2.75 4.42
N SER A 40 1.49 -2.35 3.49
CA SER A 40 1.32 -1.13 2.67
C SER A 40 2.04 -1.32 1.34
N ASN A 41 1.29 -1.81 0.34
CA ASN A 41 1.84 -2.22 -0.95
C ASN A 41 0.76 -2.19 -2.06
N THR A 42 1.17 -2.50 -3.28
CA THR A 42 0.32 -2.68 -4.47
C THR A 42 0.13 -4.16 -4.80
N TYR A 43 -1.11 -4.57 -5.04
CA TYR A 43 -1.48 -5.96 -5.33
C TYR A 43 -2.24 -6.08 -6.65
N PRO A 44 -2.02 -7.13 -7.45
CA PRO A 44 -2.74 -7.35 -8.70
C PRO A 44 -4.19 -7.80 -8.44
N THR A 45 -5.04 -7.60 -9.43
CA THR A 45 -6.45 -8.05 -9.44
C THR A 45 -6.72 -8.99 -10.62
N ALA A 46 -7.83 -9.74 -10.58
CA ALA A 46 -8.16 -10.77 -11.58
C ALA A 46 -8.30 -10.23 -13.01
N ASP A 47 -8.64 -8.94 -13.15
CA ASP A 47 -8.83 -8.23 -14.41
C ASP A 47 -7.57 -7.50 -14.90
N GLY A 48 -6.41 -7.76 -14.28
CA GLY A 48 -5.11 -7.21 -14.69
C GLY A 48 -4.87 -5.76 -14.26
N ALA A 49 -5.75 -5.20 -13.42
CA ALA A 49 -5.51 -3.94 -12.74
C ALA A 49 -4.71 -4.17 -11.45
N TYR A 50 -4.42 -3.08 -10.74
CA TYR A 50 -3.71 -3.09 -9.45
C TYR A 50 -4.46 -2.24 -8.44
N VAL A 51 -4.46 -2.69 -7.19
CA VAL A 51 -4.96 -1.97 -6.02
C VAL A 51 -3.79 -1.61 -5.11
N VAL A 52 -3.72 -0.37 -4.63
CA VAL A 52 -2.89 -0.01 -3.48
C VAL A 52 -3.72 -0.17 -2.22
N ILE A 53 -3.16 -0.80 -1.18
CA ILE A 53 -3.84 -0.98 0.11
C ILE A 53 -2.92 -0.46 1.22
N ALA A 54 -3.45 0.42 2.07
CA ALA A 54 -2.77 0.93 3.26
C ALA A 54 -3.40 0.31 4.52
N GLY A 55 -2.94 -0.89 4.86
CA GLY A 55 -3.48 -1.72 5.95
C GLY A 55 -2.63 -1.75 7.23
N ASN A 56 -1.72 -0.79 7.40
CA ASN A 56 -0.61 -0.88 8.36
C ASN A 56 -0.96 -0.65 9.83
N SER A 57 -2.04 0.07 10.16
CA SER A 57 -2.42 0.29 11.56
C SER A 57 -3.10 -0.95 12.13
N ASP A 58 -2.90 -1.22 13.43
CA ASP A 58 -3.42 -2.44 14.06
C ASP A 58 -4.93 -2.69 13.84
N PRO A 59 -5.85 -1.71 13.99
CA PRO A 59 -7.27 -1.95 13.73
C PRO A 59 -7.55 -2.20 12.25
N ILE A 60 -6.86 -1.50 11.34
CA ILE A 60 -7.05 -1.68 9.89
C ILE A 60 -6.54 -3.07 9.47
N PHE A 61 -5.37 -3.49 9.98
CA PHE A 61 -4.80 -4.81 9.70
C PHE A 61 -5.78 -5.92 10.06
N LYS A 62 -6.40 -5.86 11.24
CA LYS A 62 -7.40 -6.86 11.67
C LYS A 62 -8.59 -6.91 10.72
N ARG A 63 -9.14 -5.76 10.32
CA ARG A 63 -10.26 -5.69 9.36
C ARG A 63 -9.85 -6.26 8.01
N LEU A 64 -8.67 -5.89 7.50
CA LEU A 64 -8.13 -6.42 6.25
C LEU A 64 -8.00 -7.95 6.31
N MET A 65 -7.42 -8.50 7.36
CA MET A 65 -7.28 -9.94 7.54
C MET A 65 -8.63 -10.66 7.61
N GLN A 66 -9.64 -10.05 8.24
CA GLN A 66 -11.02 -10.56 8.20
C GLN A 66 -11.59 -10.54 6.78
N THR A 67 -11.44 -9.44 6.05
CA THR A 67 -11.96 -9.27 4.67
C THR A 67 -11.36 -10.29 3.70
N ILE A 68 -10.07 -10.59 3.82
CA ILE A 68 -9.40 -11.56 2.94
C ILE A 68 -9.58 -13.02 3.36
N GLY A 69 -10.39 -13.29 4.40
CA GLY A 69 -10.65 -14.64 4.90
C GLY A 69 -9.48 -15.26 5.66
N ARG A 70 -8.60 -14.43 6.25
CA ARG A 70 -7.46 -14.85 7.09
C ARG A 70 -7.52 -14.29 8.51
N PRO A 71 -8.64 -14.47 9.25
CA PRO A 71 -8.71 -14.00 10.64
C PRO A 71 -7.64 -14.64 11.53
N ASP A 72 -7.14 -15.82 11.17
CA ASP A 72 -6.00 -16.48 11.81
C ASP A 72 -4.75 -15.60 11.81
N LEU A 73 -4.48 -14.85 10.74
CA LEU A 73 -3.38 -13.86 10.70
C LEU A 73 -3.73 -12.59 11.47
N GLY A 74 -5.00 -12.15 11.45
CA GLY A 74 -5.45 -10.96 12.16
C GLY A 74 -5.38 -11.09 13.70
N GLU A 75 -5.50 -12.32 14.20
CA GLU A 75 -5.52 -12.64 15.63
C GLU A 75 -4.18 -13.18 16.16
N ALA A 76 -3.24 -13.50 15.27
CA ALA A 76 -1.95 -14.05 15.67
C ALA A 76 -1.15 -13.06 16.53
N PRO A 77 -0.63 -13.47 17.71
CA PRO A 77 0.13 -12.59 18.59
C PRO A 77 1.35 -11.95 17.92
N GLU A 78 1.99 -12.67 17.00
CA GLU A 78 3.14 -12.19 16.23
C GLU A 78 2.80 -11.05 15.25
N PHE A 79 1.53 -10.88 14.88
CA PHE A 79 1.07 -9.81 13.99
C PHE A 79 0.30 -8.70 14.71
N ALA A 80 0.25 -8.77 16.04
CA ALA A 80 -0.46 -7.79 16.86
C ALA A 80 0.08 -6.37 16.71
N GLN A 81 1.37 -6.22 16.37
CA GLN A 81 2.06 -4.94 16.18
C GLN A 81 2.81 -4.92 14.84
N ASN A 82 3.07 -3.72 14.34
CA ASN A 82 3.66 -3.51 13.02
C ASN A 82 5.02 -4.20 12.85
N ASP A 83 5.89 -4.22 13.87
CA ASP A 83 7.23 -4.80 13.74
C ASP A 83 7.20 -6.28 13.36
N GLY A 84 6.27 -7.04 13.95
CA GLY A 84 6.09 -8.45 13.62
C GLY A 84 5.48 -8.65 12.22
N ARG A 85 4.60 -7.74 11.78
CA ARG A 85 4.09 -7.71 10.41
C ARG A 85 5.17 -7.36 9.39
N ALA A 86 6.01 -6.37 9.68
CA ALA A 86 7.10 -5.93 8.82
C ALA A 86 8.13 -7.05 8.61
N ALA A 87 8.47 -7.78 9.67
CA ALA A 87 9.37 -8.93 9.62
C ALA A 87 8.85 -10.09 8.76
N GLN A 88 7.54 -10.16 8.50
CA GLN A 88 6.89 -11.20 7.71
C GLN A 88 6.06 -10.62 6.55
N SER A 89 6.46 -9.43 6.08
CA SER A 89 5.72 -8.67 5.07
C SER A 89 5.50 -9.45 3.78
N GLU A 90 6.48 -10.21 3.31
CA GLU A 90 6.35 -11.06 2.11
C GLU A 90 5.23 -12.10 2.24
N MET A 91 5.09 -12.72 3.42
CA MET A 91 4.05 -13.72 3.67
C MET A 91 2.65 -13.06 3.72
N LEU A 92 2.55 -11.91 4.38
CA LEU A 92 1.30 -11.13 4.43
C LEU A 92 0.92 -10.64 3.03
N ASP A 93 1.89 -10.15 2.26
CA ASP A 93 1.70 -9.69 0.90
C ASP A 93 1.24 -10.83 -0.01
N ALA A 94 1.79 -12.03 0.15
CA ALA A 94 1.35 -13.21 -0.58
C ALA A 94 -0.12 -13.56 -0.26
N ALA A 95 -0.53 -13.48 1.00
CA ALA A 95 -1.92 -13.72 1.40
C ALA A 95 -2.89 -12.69 0.82
N ILE A 96 -2.52 -11.40 0.88
CA ILE A 96 -3.33 -10.30 0.34
C ILE A 96 -3.40 -10.40 -1.20
N SER A 97 -2.27 -10.66 -1.85
CA SER A 97 -2.19 -10.84 -3.31
C SER A 97 -3.02 -12.02 -3.81
N ALA A 98 -3.01 -13.14 -3.08
CA ALA A 98 -3.83 -14.31 -3.42
C ALA A 98 -5.33 -13.97 -3.41
N TRP A 99 -5.77 -13.19 -2.42
CA TRP A 99 -7.16 -12.73 -2.35
C TRP A 99 -7.48 -11.71 -3.44
N SER A 100 -6.68 -10.65 -3.59
CA SER A 100 -6.95 -9.58 -4.56
C SER A 100 -6.94 -10.11 -6.00
N SER A 101 -6.04 -11.05 -6.32
CA SER A 101 -5.95 -11.69 -7.64
C SER A 101 -7.15 -12.58 -7.98
N SER A 102 -8.00 -12.90 -7.02
CA SER A 102 -9.19 -13.73 -7.23
C SER A 102 -10.43 -12.92 -7.62
N LEU A 103 -10.36 -11.58 -7.55
CA LEU A 103 -11.48 -10.68 -7.75
C LEU A 103 -11.13 -9.56 -8.75
N PRO A 104 -12.09 -9.03 -9.53
CA PRO A 104 -11.87 -7.83 -10.32
C PRO A 104 -11.71 -6.60 -9.41
N ILE A 105 -11.04 -5.56 -9.90
CA ILE A 105 -10.70 -4.36 -9.11
C ILE A 105 -11.89 -3.71 -8.39
N ASN A 106 -13.06 -3.67 -9.03
CA ASN A 106 -14.24 -3.04 -8.44
C ASN A 106 -14.74 -3.82 -7.21
N ASP A 107 -14.71 -5.15 -7.26
CA ASP A 107 -15.14 -6.01 -6.14
C ASP A 107 -14.12 -5.92 -4.98
N VAL A 108 -12.84 -5.84 -5.31
CA VAL A 108 -11.77 -5.60 -4.33
C VAL A 108 -11.96 -4.26 -3.61
N LEU A 109 -12.16 -3.18 -4.36
CA LEU A 109 -12.37 -1.85 -3.78
C LEU A 109 -13.64 -1.80 -2.93
N GLN A 110 -14.74 -2.40 -3.41
CA GLN A 110 -16.00 -2.44 -2.67
C GLN A 110 -15.84 -3.21 -1.35
N ALA A 111 -15.15 -4.35 -1.35
CA ALA A 111 -14.91 -5.13 -0.14
C ALA A 111 -14.04 -4.38 0.88
N LEU A 112 -13.02 -3.66 0.41
CA LEU A 112 -12.13 -2.87 1.27
C LEU A 112 -12.84 -1.62 1.83
N GLU A 113 -13.65 -0.94 1.01
CA GLU A 113 -14.47 0.20 1.44
C GLU A 113 -15.46 -0.21 2.54
N GLN A 114 -16.19 -1.31 2.34
CA GLN A 114 -17.12 -1.85 3.34
C GLN A 114 -16.43 -2.21 4.67
N ALA A 115 -15.16 -2.63 4.60
CA ALA A 115 -14.34 -2.95 5.76
C ALA A 115 -13.58 -1.74 6.33
N GLU A 116 -13.80 -0.54 5.80
CA GLU A 116 -13.08 0.68 6.17
C GLU A 116 -11.56 0.50 6.10
N VAL A 117 -11.08 -0.18 5.07
CA VAL A 117 -9.65 -0.35 4.76
C VAL A 117 -9.27 0.62 3.65
N PRO A 118 -8.35 1.57 3.88
CA PRO A 118 -7.94 2.52 2.84
C PRO A 118 -7.29 1.80 1.66
N ALA A 119 -7.88 1.98 0.48
CA ALA A 119 -7.39 1.39 -0.76
C ALA A 119 -7.76 2.27 -1.96
N GLY A 120 -7.02 2.09 -3.06
CA GLY A 120 -7.28 2.81 -4.31
C GLY A 120 -6.80 2.02 -5.52
N ARG A 121 -7.44 2.25 -6.67
CA ARG A 121 -6.97 1.70 -7.94
C ARG A 121 -5.71 2.44 -8.40
N ILE A 122 -4.74 1.70 -8.92
CA ILE A 122 -3.63 2.30 -9.68
C ILE A 122 -4.15 2.63 -11.08
N TYR A 123 -4.24 3.92 -11.39
CA TYR A 123 -4.79 4.39 -12.66
C TYR A 123 -3.81 4.19 -13.81
N ASN A 124 -4.33 3.70 -14.93
CA ASN A 124 -3.69 3.87 -16.23
C ASN A 124 -4.16 5.17 -16.90
N VAL A 125 -3.64 5.48 -18.10
CA VAL A 125 -4.01 6.71 -18.82
C VAL A 125 -5.50 6.78 -19.19
N ALA A 126 -6.14 5.65 -19.50
CA ALA A 126 -7.56 5.61 -19.82
C ALA A 126 -8.42 5.88 -18.58
N ASP A 127 -8.00 5.37 -17.42
CA ASP A 127 -8.64 5.66 -16.13
C ASP A 127 -8.60 7.17 -15.82
N ILE A 128 -7.44 7.82 -15.98
CA ILE A 128 -7.29 9.27 -15.75
C ILE A 128 -8.21 10.07 -16.67
N VAL A 129 -8.25 9.75 -17.97
CA VAL A 129 -9.07 10.48 -18.94
C VAL A 129 -10.57 10.32 -18.66
N ALA A 130 -10.98 9.16 -18.13
CA ALA A 130 -12.36 8.86 -17.80
C ALA A 130 -12.82 9.37 -16.42
N ASP A 131 -11.88 9.75 -15.55
CA ASP A 131 -12.17 10.10 -14.17
C ASP A 131 -12.89 11.47 -14.05
N PRO A 132 -14.05 11.54 -13.37
CA PRO A 132 -14.82 12.79 -13.24
C PRO A 132 -14.10 13.92 -12.50
N HIS A 133 -13.21 13.58 -11.55
CA HIS A 133 -12.42 14.58 -10.81
C HIS A 133 -11.38 15.22 -11.72
N TYR A 134 -10.77 14.47 -12.65
CA TYR A 134 -9.85 15.02 -13.66
C TYR A 134 -10.57 15.79 -14.79
N GLN A 135 -11.86 15.55 -15.00
CA GLN A 135 -12.67 16.27 -15.99
C GLN A 135 -13.28 17.59 -15.46
N ALA A 136 -13.14 17.86 -14.15
CA ALA A 136 -13.76 18.99 -13.46
C ALA A 136 -13.04 20.33 -13.68
#